data_AF-A0A132HXX5-F1
#
_entry.id   AF-A0A132HXX5-F1
#
_cell.length_a   1.000
_cell.length_b   1.000
_cell.length_c   1.000
_cell.angle_alpha   90.00
_cell.angle_beta   90.00
_cell.angle_gamma   90.00
#
_symmetry.space_group_name_H-M   'P 1'
#
loop_
_entity.id
_entity.type
_entity.pdbx_description
1 polymer ?
#
loop_
_entity_poly.entity_id
_entity_poly.type
_entity_poly.pdbx_seq_one_letter_code
_entity_poly.pdbx_strand_id
1 'polypeptide(L)'
;MKKLFISLVVLFVVGLSCSYAQSEQYAIGIEKAAGIGHKFYHQNGTFINSVSQMKASVGSDKEALRQLRWASFDTGASYFFSFAGGFALGWEIADLIMGKGINAPVLIGGAASIGVGFLFTYLADKRMVKGATIYNEHLGVTSYGSPVELDFGLVPGGVGLTLSF
;
A
#
# COMPACT_ATOMS: atom_id res chain seq x y z
N MET A 1 23.68 -45.89 -18.36
CA MET A 1 22.38 -45.59 -17.73
C MET A 1 22.50 -44.92 -16.36
N LYS A 2 23.34 -45.38 -15.43
CA LYS A 2 23.51 -44.77 -14.10
C LYS A 2 23.85 -43.26 -14.11
N LYS A 3 24.68 -42.80 -15.05
CA LYS A 3 25.07 -41.38 -15.18
C LYS A 3 23.92 -40.45 -15.64
N LEU A 4 23.03 -40.96 -16.50
CA LEU A 4 21.82 -40.24 -16.94
C LEU A 4 20.80 -40.11 -15.81
N PHE A 5 20.64 -41.18 -15.01
CA PHE A 5 19.75 -41.15 -13.86
C PHE A 5 20.22 -40.16 -12.79
N ILE A 6 21.53 -40.13 -12.48
CA ILE A 6 22.11 -39.18 -11.52
C ILE A 6 21.93 -37.74 -12.02
N SER A 7 22.17 -37.47 -13.30
CA SER A 7 21.96 -36.13 -13.89
C SER A 7 20.50 -35.66 -13.77
N LEU A 8 19.54 -36.56 -13.96
CA LEU A 8 18.11 -36.24 -13.91
C LEU A 8 17.62 -36.00 -12.48
N VAL A 9 18.17 -36.73 -11.51
CA VAL A 9 17.91 -36.52 -10.07
C VAL A 9 18.49 -35.18 -9.60
N VAL A 10 19.71 -34.81 -10.03
CA VAL A 10 20.30 -33.52 -9.68
C VAL A 10 19.48 -32.36 -10.25
N LEU A 11 19.02 -32.47 -11.50
CA LEU A 11 18.19 -31.44 -12.13
C LEU A 11 16.84 -31.28 -11.42
N PHE A 12 16.25 -32.39 -10.96
CA PHE A 12 14.99 -32.40 -10.21
C PHE A 12 15.15 -31.80 -8.80
N VAL A 13 16.26 -32.09 -8.11
CA VAL A 13 16.54 -31.54 -6.77
C VAL A 13 16.85 -30.04 -6.85
N VAL A 14 17.63 -29.59 -7.85
CA VAL A 14 17.90 -28.16 -8.07
C VAL A 14 16.63 -27.41 -8.48
N GLY A 15 15.78 -28.00 -9.34
CA GLY A 15 14.51 -27.42 -9.74
C GLY A 15 13.51 -27.26 -8.59
N LEU A 16 13.45 -28.23 -7.67
CA LEU A 16 12.60 -28.13 -6.47
C LEU A 16 13.13 -27.11 -5.45
N SER A 17 14.44 -26.88 -5.40
CA SER A 17 15.05 -25.94 -4.44
C SER A 17 14.70 -24.48 -4.74
N CYS A 18 14.53 -24.11 -6.02
CA CYS A 18 14.20 -22.74 -6.43
C CYS A 18 12.74 -22.35 -6.16
N SER A 19 11.83 -23.32 -5.98
CA SER A 19 10.39 -23.05 -5.81
C SER A 19 9.98 -22.72 -4.37
N TYR A 20 10.87 -22.86 -3.39
CA TYR A 20 10.56 -22.61 -1.96
C TYR A 20 11.13 -21.30 -1.41
N ALA A 21 11.75 -20.44 -2.24
CA ALA A 21 12.40 -19.22 -1.77
C ALA A 21 11.55 -17.93 -1.91
N GLN A 22 10.35 -17.98 -2.52
CA GLN A 22 9.49 -16.79 -2.64
C GLN A 22 8.62 -16.62 -1.39
N SER A 23 9.20 -16.01 -0.36
CA SER A 23 8.46 -15.46 0.78
C SER A 23 7.97 -14.04 0.43
N GLU A 24 6.75 -13.93 -0.10
CA GLU A 24 6.05 -12.64 -0.27
C GLU A 24 5.31 -12.19 1.01
N GLN A 25 5.71 -12.63 2.21
CA GLN A 25 4.82 -12.54 3.37
C GLN A 25 4.80 -11.20 4.13
N TYR A 26 5.68 -10.23 3.82
CA TYR A 26 5.80 -9.04 4.67
C TYR A 26 5.62 -7.69 3.96
N ALA A 27 5.69 -7.64 2.63
CA ALA A 27 5.49 -6.39 1.87
C ALA A 27 4.01 -5.99 1.86
N ILE A 28 3.75 -4.68 1.92
CA ILE A 28 2.40 -4.13 1.78
C ILE A 28 2.13 -3.93 0.28
N GLY A 29 1.22 -4.75 -0.26
CA GLY A 29 0.71 -4.60 -1.62
C GLY A 29 -0.24 -3.42 -1.73
N ILE A 30 -0.15 -2.68 -2.83
CA ILE A 30 -1.01 -1.52 -3.13
C ILE A 30 -1.75 -1.80 -4.43
N GLU A 31 -3.05 -2.05 -4.33
CA GLU A 31 -3.93 -2.22 -5.49
C GLU A 31 -4.78 -0.97 -5.69
N LYS A 32 -4.99 -0.56 -6.94
CA LYS A 32 -5.95 0.50 -7.25
C LYS A 32 -7.35 -0.11 -7.27
N ALA A 33 -8.25 0.39 -6.44
CA ALA A 33 -9.65 0.02 -6.50
C ALA A 33 -10.26 0.47 -7.83
N ALA A 34 -11.20 -0.30 -8.36
CA ALA A 34 -12.05 0.14 -9.45
C ALA A 34 -13.01 1.22 -8.94
N GLY A 35 -12.58 2.48 -8.97
CA GLY A 35 -13.33 3.63 -8.46
C GLY A 35 -12.47 4.89 -8.36
N ILE A 36 -13.07 6.02 -8.01
CA ILE A 36 -12.35 7.31 -7.91
C ILE A 36 -11.39 7.24 -6.72
N GLY A 37 -10.10 7.05 -7.01
CA GLY A 37 -8.99 7.36 -6.10
C GLY A 37 -8.78 6.44 -4.90
N HIS A 38 -9.61 5.42 -4.69
CA HIS A 38 -9.43 4.46 -3.60
C HIS A 38 -8.34 3.45 -3.93
N LYS A 39 -7.49 3.15 -2.95
CA LYS A 39 -6.48 2.10 -3.02
C LYS A 39 -6.77 1.04 -1.96
N PHE A 40 -6.67 -0.22 -2.33
CA PHE A 40 -6.69 -1.32 -1.40
C PHE A 40 -5.25 -1.64 -0.99
N TYR A 41 -5.04 -1.77 0.31
CA TYR A 41 -3.77 -2.18 0.87
C TYR A 41 -3.93 -3.62 1.33
N HIS A 42 -2.95 -4.46 1.02
CA HIS A 42 -2.97 -5.87 1.42
C HIS A 42 -1.65 -6.25 2.05
N GLN A 43 -1.72 -7.02 3.13
CA GLN A 43 -0.54 -7.64 3.71
C GLN A 43 -0.89 -9.08 4.06
N ASN A 44 -0.08 -10.02 3.56
CA ASN A 44 -0.25 -11.46 3.81
C ASN A 44 -1.68 -11.98 3.55
N GLY A 45 -2.30 -11.54 2.44
CA GLY A 45 -3.67 -11.94 2.07
C GLY A 45 -4.80 -11.26 2.86
N THR A 46 -4.48 -10.38 3.83
CA THR A 46 -5.48 -9.61 4.58
C THR A 46 -5.58 -8.17 4.06
N PHE A 47 -6.81 -7.68 3.87
CA PHE A 47 -7.07 -6.31 3.48
C PHE A 47 -6.85 -5.36 4.67
N ILE A 48 -6.02 -4.35 4.45
CA ILE A 48 -5.80 -3.23 5.36
C ILE A 48 -6.73 -2.10 4.92
N ASN A 49 -7.85 -1.97 5.62
CA ASN A 49 -8.89 -0.99 5.31
C ASN A 49 -8.77 0.29 6.16
N SER A 50 -7.87 0.33 7.14
CA SER A 50 -7.70 1.50 8.00
C SER A 50 -6.24 1.90 8.21
N VAL A 51 -6.04 3.20 8.46
CA VAL A 51 -4.74 3.75 8.87
C VAL A 51 -4.25 3.10 10.17
N SER A 52 -5.14 2.67 11.07
CA SER A 52 -4.78 1.99 12.32
C SER A 52 -4.23 0.58 12.09
N GLN A 53 -4.84 -0.19 11.20
CA GLN A 53 -4.33 -1.50 10.77
C GLN A 53 -2.96 -1.33 10.10
N MET A 54 -2.83 -0.33 9.25
CA MET A 54 -1.54 -0.02 8.60
C MET A 54 -0.45 0.36 9.58
N LYS A 55 -0.78 1.10 10.65
CA LYS A 55 0.18 1.39 11.74
C LYS A 55 0.61 0.13 12.49
N ALA A 56 -0.32 -0.80 12.72
CA ALA A 56 0.00 -2.08 13.35
C ALA A 56 0.92 -2.92 12.46
N SER A 57 0.67 -2.92 11.15
CA SER A 57 1.46 -3.61 10.11
C SER A 57 2.89 -3.09 9.97
N VAL A 58 3.09 -1.78 10.05
CA VAL A 58 4.40 -1.12 9.90
C VAL A 58 5.27 -1.25 11.17
N GLY A 59 4.66 -1.59 12.32
CA GLY A 59 5.39 -1.87 13.55
C GLY A 59 6.18 -0.66 14.08
N SER A 60 7.50 -0.79 14.17
CA SER A 60 8.42 0.15 14.84
C SER A 60 9.17 1.11 13.90
N ASP A 61 8.88 1.09 12.60
CA ASP A 61 9.47 2.04 11.65
C ASP A 61 8.98 3.46 11.92
N LYS A 62 9.87 4.29 12.49
CA LYS A 62 9.57 5.66 12.90
C LYS A 62 9.21 6.57 11.72
N GLU A 63 9.77 6.32 10.53
CA GLU A 63 9.56 7.18 9.37
C GLU A 63 8.23 6.89 8.69
N ALA A 64 7.91 5.60 8.52
CA ALA A 64 6.62 5.17 8.03
C ALA A 64 5.49 5.51 9.03
N LEU A 65 5.70 5.32 10.34
CA LEU A 65 4.73 5.73 11.39
C LEU A 65 4.46 7.24 11.39
N ARG A 66 5.48 8.07 11.10
CA ARG A 66 5.30 9.52 11.01
C ARG A 66 4.34 9.88 9.87
N GLN A 67 4.49 9.27 8.70
CA GLN A 67 3.57 9.50 7.57
C GLN A 67 2.16 9.00 7.89
N LEU A 68 2.03 7.85 8.54
CA LEU A 68 0.72 7.30 8.94
C LEU A 68 0.03 8.12 10.03
N ARG A 69 0.78 8.76 10.94
CA ARG A 69 0.21 9.68 11.94
C ARG A 69 -0.44 10.88 11.25
N TRP A 70 0.28 11.45 10.29
CA TRP A 70 -0.23 12.55 9.47
C TRP A 70 -1.42 12.14 8.62
N ALA A 71 -1.43 10.91 8.07
CA ALA A 71 -2.59 10.35 7.38
C ALA A 71 -3.82 10.26 8.30
N SER A 72 -3.66 9.82 9.56
CA SER A 72 -4.79 9.79 10.51
C SER A 72 -5.36 11.17 10.82
N PHE A 73 -4.52 12.19 10.89
CA PHE A 73 -4.97 13.57 11.11
C PHE A 73 -5.80 14.06 9.91
N ASP A 74 -5.31 13.83 8.69
CA ASP A 74 -6.04 14.20 7.48
C ASP A 74 -7.35 13.41 7.35
N THR A 75 -7.37 12.13 7.70
CA THR A 75 -8.61 11.33 7.76
C THR A 75 -9.61 11.94 8.75
N GLY A 76 -9.15 12.34 9.95
CA GLY A 76 -10.00 13.00 10.94
C GLY A 76 -10.55 14.35 10.45
N ALA A 77 -9.71 15.16 9.82
CA ALA A 77 -10.13 16.43 9.21
C ALA A 77 -11.15 16.20 8.08
N SER A 78 -10.91 15.20 7.22
CA SER A 78 -11.85 14.81 6.18
C SER A 78 -13.22 14.43 6.74
N TYR A 79 -13.27 13.61 7.79
CA TYR A 79 -14.53 13.26 8.44
C TYR A 79 -15.24 14.47 9.00
N PHE A 80 -14.50 15.36 9.68
CA PHE A 80 -15.09 16.57 10.25
C PHE A 80 -15.71 17.47 9.17
N PHE A 81 -14.96 17.77 8.10
CA PHE A 81 -15.45 18.64 7.02
C PHE A 81 -16.55 18.00 6.19
N SER A 82 -16.46 16.69 5.92
CA SER A 82 -17.51 15.94 5.22
C SER A 82 -18.79 15.85 6.05
N PHE A 83 -18.67 15.65 7.37
CA PHE A 83 -19.82 15.64 8.27
C PHE A 83 -20.47 17.01 8.39
N ALA A 84 -19.69 18.06 8.62
CA ALA A 84 -20.20 19.42 8.71
C ALA A 84 -20.86 19.86 7.40
N GLY A 85 -20.23 19.57 6.25
CA GLY A 85 -20.77 19.90 4.94
C GLY A 85 -22.00 19.07 4.58
N GLY A 86 -21.99 17.77 4.88
CA GLY A 86 -23.14 16.89 4.70
C GLY A 86 -24.32 17.25 5.58
N PHE A 87 -24.06 17.68 6.82
CA PHE A 87 -25.08 18.20 7.73
C PHE A 87 -25.69 19.51 7.19
N ALA A 88 -24.86 20.45 6.75
CA ALA A 88 -25.33 21.70 6.17
C ALA A 88 -26.22 21.47 4.92
N LEU A 89 -25.78 20.60 4.00
CA LEU A 89 -26.60 20.24 2.83
C LEU A 89 -27.88 19.50 3.23
N GLY A 90 -27.79 18.54 4.16
CA GLY A 90 -28.94 17.79 4.65
C GLY A 90 -29.97 18.68 5.35
N TRP A 91 -29.51 19.69 6.08
CA TRP A 91 -30.34 20.69 6.72
C TRP A 91 -31.12 21.51 5.69
N GLU A 92 -30.45 22.02 4.66
CA GLU A 92 -31.09 22.78 3.57
C GLU A 92 -32.10 21.94 2.78
N ILE A 93 -31.81 20.66 2.55
CA ILE A 93 -32.75 19.72 1.92
C ILE A 93 -33.98 19.51 2.82
N ALA A 94 -33.77 19.37 4.13
CA ALA A 94 -34.87 19.20 5.09
C ALA A 94 -35.76 20.45 5.16
N ASP A 95 -35.17 21.65 5.17
CA ASP A 95 -35.93 22.90 5.14
C ASP A 95 -36.74 23.03 3.84
N LEU A 96 -36.18 22.64 2.68
CA LEU A 96 -36.91 22.59 1.41
C LEU A 96 -38.13 21.66 1.47
N ILE A 97 -37.98 20.47 2.06
CA ILE A 97 -39.07 19.50 2.22
C ILE A 97 -40.18 20.04 3.15
N MET A 98 -39.81 20.82 4.17
CA MET A 98 -40.76 21.49 5.07
C MET A 98 -41.43 22.72 4.43
N GLY A 99 -41.18 23.00 3.14
CA GLY A 99 -41.74 24.14 2.42
C GLY A 99 -41.08 25.48 2.77
N LYS A 100 -39.91 25.46 3.41
CA LYS A 100 -39.08 26.66 3.63
C LYS A 100 -38.16 26.89 2.43
N GLY A 101 -37.69 28.12 2.28
CA GLY A 101 -36.71 28.47 1.24
C GLY A 101 -35.31 27.95 1.58
N ILE A 102 -34.50 27.69 0.54
CA ILE A 102 -33.10 27.32 0.68
C ILE A 102 -32.26 28.56 0.99
N ASN A 103 -31.38 28.45 1.96
CA ASN A 103 -30.31 29.40 2.23
C ASN A 103 -29.08 29.06 1.36
N ALA A 104 -29.01 29.70 0.18
CA ALA A 104 -27.93 29.48 -0.78
C ALA A 104 -26.51 29.61 -0.18
N PRO A 105 -26.21 30.59 0.70
CA PRO A 105 -24.94 30.63 1.44
C PRO A 105 -24.59 29.34 2.22
N VAL A 106 -25.57 28.76 2.94
CA VAL A 106 -25.36 27.53 3.72
C VAL A 106 -25.17 26.33 2.80
N LEU A 107 -25.94 26.26 1.71
CA LEU A 107 -25.79 25.22 0.69
C LEU A 107 -24.39 25.26 0.06
N ILE A 108 -23.92 26.43 -0.36
CA ILE A 108 -22.59 26.63 -0.96
C ILE A 108 -21.49 26.31 0.07
N GLY A 109 -21.64 26.78 1.30
CA GLY A 109 -20.70 26.49 2.39
C GLY A 109 -20.62 25.00 2.72
N GLY A 110 -21.76 24.30 2.69
CA GLY A 110 -21.84 22.86 2.87
C GLY A 110 -21.11 22.10 1.77
N ALA A 111 -21.39 22.43 0.50
CA ALA A 111 -20.71 21.83 -0.65
C ALA A 111 -19.20 22.10 -0.64
N ALA A 112 -18.79 23.34 -0.33
CA ALA A 112 -17.38 23.70 -0.23
C ALA A 112 -16.67 22.93 0.89
N SER A 113 -17.33 22.74 2.04
CA SER A 113 -16.79 21.96 3.16
C SER A 113 -16.58 20.50 2.77
N ILE A 114 -17.52 19.88 2.06
CA ILE A 114 -17.33 18.52 1.51
C ILE A 114 -16.15 18.50 0.55
N GLY A 115 -15.99 19.50 -0.31
CA GLY A 115 -14.84 19.64 -1.21
C GLY A 115 -13.51 19.68 -0.45
N VAL A 116 -13.43 20.43 0.65
CA VAL A 116 -12.25 20.46 1.53
C VAL A 116 -12.02 19.09 2.17
N GLY A 117 -13.07 18.42 2.64
CA GLY A 117 -12.98 17.05 3.17
C GLY A 117 -12.44 16.05 2.15
N PHE A 118 -12.83 16.20 0.88
CA PHE A 118 -12.30 15.38 -0.22
C PHE A 118 -10.80 15.60 -0.44
N LEU A 119 -10.32 16.86 -0.39
CA LEU A 119 -8.88 17.15 -0.47
C LEU A 119 -8.09 16.49 0.65
N PHE A 120 -8.60 16.54 1.89
CA PHE A 120 -7.97 15.85 3.02
C PHE A 120 -7.96 14.32 2.84
N THR A 121 -9.02 13.75 2.26
CA THR A 121 -9.06 12.32 1.92
C THR A 121 -7.96 11.94 0.94
N TYR A 122 -7.76 12.75 -0.10
CA TYR A 122 -6.69 12.54 -1.07
C TYR A 122 -5.29 12.65 -0.45
N LEU A 123 -5.08 13.63 0.45
CA LEU A 123 -3.82 13.78 1.18
C LEU A 123 -3.56 12.59 2.11
N ALA A 124 -4.59 12.08 2.79
CA ALA A 124 -4.50 10.90 3.63
C ALA A 124 -4.05 9.68 2.83
N ASP A 125 -4.67 9.41 1.67
CA ASP A 125 -4.26 8.29 0.80
C ASP A 125 -2.80 8.45 0.32
N LYS A 126 -2.41 9.65 -0.13
CA LYS A 126 -1.03 9.91 -0.56
C LYS A 126 -0.02 9.63 0.56
N ARG A 127 -0.37 9.95 1.81
CA ARG A 127 0.48 9.68 2.99
C ARG A 127 0.49 8.20 3.37
N MET A 128 -0.62 7.48 3.21
CA MET A 128 -0.66 6.02 3.38
C MET A 128 0.24 5.32 2.37
N VAL A 129 0.13 5.64 1.09
CA VAL A 129 1.02 5.12 0.03
C VAL A 129 2.48 5.35 0.40
N LYS A 130 2.83 6.59 0.76
CA LYS A 130 4.20 6.94 1.13
C LYS A 130 4.69 6.15 2.35
N GLY A 131 3.83 5.93 3.34
CA GLY A 131 4.14 5.09 4.50
C GLY A 131 4.40 3.63 4.13
N ALA A 132 3.56 3.05 3.25
CA ALA A 132 3.79 1.70 2.71
C ALA A 132 5.09 1.61 1.92
N THR A 133 5.35 2.58 1.05
CA THR A 133 6.57 2.61 0.23
C THR A 133 7.82 2.66 1.09
N ILE A 134 7.88 3.55 2.10
CA ILE A 134 9.03 3.64 3.03
C ILE A 134 9.23 2.31 3.77
N TYR A 135 8.15 1.71 4.28
CA TYR A 135 8.23 0.42 4.97
C TYR A 135 8.73 -0.71 4.05
N ASN A 136 8.23 -0.76 2.82
CA ASN A 136 8.67 -1.74 1.81
C ASN A 136 10.12 -1.50 1.37
N GLU A 137 10.56 -0.25 1.26
CA GLU A 137 11.96 0.10 0.98
C GLU A 137 12.86 -0.37 2.13
N HIS A 138 12.47 -0.16 3.38
CA HIS A 138 13.20 -0.65 4.56
C HIS A 138 13.25 -2.17 4.68
N LEU A 139 12.22 -2.88 4.22
CA LEU A 139 12.23 -4.34 4.06
C LEU A 139 13.26 -4.82 3.02
N GLY A 140 13.54 -4.01 1.99
CA GLY A 140 14.52 -4.33 0.94
C GLY A 140 15.99 -4.14 1.33
N VAL A 141 16.28 -3.41 2.41
CA VAL A 141 17.66 -3.13 2.86
C VAL A 141 18.27 -4.29 3.66
N THR A 142 17.49 -5.30 4.04
CA THR A 142 18.01 -6.54 4.63
C THR A 142 18.39 -7.55 3.54
N SER A 143 19.54 -7.33 2.89
CA SER A 143 20.40 -8.33 2.21
C SER A 143 19.82 -9.26 1.12
N TYR A 144 18.53 -9.18 0.76
CA TYR A 144 17.90 -10.11 -0.20
C TYR A 144 17.38 -9.44 -1.48
N GLY A 145 17.65 -8.14 -1.65
CA GLY A 145 17.22 -7.35 -2.81
C GLY A 145 18.31 -7.05 -3.84
N SER A 146 19.59 -7.38 -3.58
CA SER A 146 20.59 -7.37 -4.65
C SER A 146 20.21 -8.51 -5.61
N PRO A 147 19.95 -8.24 -6.90
CA PRO A 147 19.82 -9.33 -7.85
C PRO A 147 21.12 -10.12 -7.75
N VAL A 148 21.00 -11.39 -7.35
CA VAL A 148 22.13 -12.32 -7.40
C VAL A 148 22.45 -12.46 -8.88
N GLU A 149 23.44 -11.70 -9.35
CA GLU A 149 23.91 -11.79 -10.73
C GLU A 149 24.67 -13.11 -10.86
N LEU A 150 23.94 -14.10 -11.37
CA LEU A 150 24.46 -15.40 -11.79
C LEU A 150 25.06 -15.22 -13.19
N ASP A 151 26.34 -14.89 -13.24
CA ASP A 151 27.03 -14.74 -14.51
C ASP A 151 27.70 -16.06 -14.92
N PHE A 152 27.42 -16.50 -16.14
CA PHE A 152 27.96 -17.74 -16.70
C PHE A 152 29.16 -17.41 -17.55
N GLY A 153 30.35 -17.63 -17.00
CA GLY A 153 31.59 -17.15 -17.59
C GLY A 153 32.64 -18.24 -17.80
N LEU A 154 33.65 -17.92 -18.60
CA LEU A 154 34.88 -18.70 -18.70
C LEU A 154 35.83 -18.25 -17.58
N VAL A 155 36.12 -19.17 -16.66
CA VAL A 155 37.07 -19.00 -15.55
C VAL A 155 38.33 -19.79 -15.90
N PRO A 156 39.53 -19.52 -15.34
CA PRO A 156 40.79 -20.14 -15.80
C PRO A 156 40.90 -21.67 -15.68
N GLY A 157 39.84 -22.37 -15.25
CA GLY A 157 39.71 -23.84 -15.23
C GLY A 157 38.56 -24.41 -16.06
N GLY A 158 37.82 -23.60 -16.84
CA GLY A 158 36.71 -24.05 -17.70
C GLY A 158 35.50 -23.11 -17.67
N VAL A 159 34.31 -23.66 -17.91
CA VAL A 159 33.04 -22.93 -17.73
C VAL A 159 32.67 -22.96 -16.24
N GLY A 160 32.45 -21.80 -15.65
CA GLY A 160 32.10 -21.66 -14.25
C GLY A 160 30.98 -20.66 -14.04
N LEU A 161 30.41 -20.71 -12.83
CA LEU A 161 29.28 -19.90 -12.43
C LEU A 161 29.78 -18.92 -11.38
N THR A 162 29.70 -17.63 -11.66
CA THR A 162 30.12 -16.59 -10.73
C THR A 162 28.88 -16.02 -10.04
N LEU A 163 28.89 -16.08 -8.71
CA LEU A 163 27.87 -15.51 -7.84
C LEU A 163 28.47 -14.27 -7.18
N SER A 164 27.92 -13.11 -7.51
CA SER A 164 28.29 -11.84 -6.87
C SER A 164 27.17 -11.45 -5.88
N PHE A 165 27.56 -11.11 -4.65
CA PHE A 165 26.65 -10.67 -3.58
C PHE A 165 26.75 -9.16 -3.39
#